data_AF-A0A7S3Z7R8-F1
#
_entry.id   AF-A0A7S3Z7R8-F1
#
_cell.length_a   1.000
_cell.length_b   1.000
_cell.length_c   1.000
_cell.angle_alpha   90.00
_cell.angle_beta   90.00
_cell.angle_gamma   90.00
#
_symmetry.space_group_name_H-M   'P 1'
#
loop_
_entity.id
_entity.type
_entity.pdbx_description
1 polymer ?
#
loop_
_entity_poly.entity_id
_entity_poly.type
_entity_poly.pdbx_seq_one_letter_code
_entity_poly.pdbx_strand_id
1 'polypeptide(L)'
;GSLLDRLCIIHMVHEARGLDVTPKSIQRLKSAGDKKSAALLQEIYEDEITHVEAGVKWFKLLCKARNLDTINTFHDTVRTKFNGPLKPPFNTVARDKAGFTEEWYLPLVRKKDRGGAGQTKNQAQIKTVVSDKKVCQREAKEKIRAAGAEPHQEKHAS
;
A
#
# COMPACT_ATOMS: atom_id res chain seq x y z
N GLY A 1 -11.98 16.10 13.91
CA GLY A 1 -11.75 14.73 13.38
C GLY A 1 -11.24 13.86 14.50
N SER A 2 -11.59 12.58 14.49
CA SER A 2 -11.11 11.60 15.47
C SER A 2 -9.63 11.28 15.27
N LEU A 3 -8.98 10.60 16.23
CA LEU A 3 -7.61 10.08 16.06
C LEU A 3 -7.52 9.18 14.81
N LEU A 4 -8.53 8.33 14.61
CA LEU A 4 -8.61 7.43 13.46
C LEU A 4 -8.72 8.21 12.14
N ASP A 5 -9.48 9.31 12.11
CA ASP A 5 -9.56 10.20 10.94
C ASP A 5 -8.20 10.84 10.64
N ARG A 6 -7.47 11.29 11.68
CA ARG A 6 -6.16 11.92 11.50
C ARG A 6 -5.13 10.93 10.97
N LEU A 7 -5.10 9.70 11.50
CA LEU A 7 -4.23 8.64 10.99
C LEU A 7 -4.53 8.34 9.52
N CYS A 8 -5.80 8.18 9.17
CA CYS A 8 -6.23 7.93 7.80
C CYS A 8 -5.82 9.05 6.84
N ILE A 9 -6.11 10.30 7.17
CA ILE A 9 -5.98 11.40 6.20
C ILE A 9 -4.55 11.93 6.17
N ILE A 10 -3.92 12.13 7.31
CA ILE A 10 -2.57 12.69 7.37
C ILE A 10 -1.56 11.61 7.00
N HIS A 11 -1.42 10.58 7.83
CA HIS A 11 -0.36 9.60 7.68
C HIS A 11 -0.54 8.69 6.45
N MET A 12 -1.78 8.28 6.13
CA MET A 12 -1.99 7.30 5.07
C MET A 12 -2.36 7.92 3.71
N VAL A 13 -2.91 9.13 3.66
CA VAL A 13 -3.25 9.80 2.39
C VAL A 13 -2.24 10.90 2.04
N HIS A 14 -1.91 11.81 2.96
CA HIS A 14 -0.98 12.90 2.65
C HIS A 14 0.48 12.43 2.56
N GLU A 15 0.98 11.64 3.50
CA GLU A 15 2.38 11.17 3.42
C GLU A 15 2.58 10.17 2.28
N ALA A 16 1.59 9.31 2.03
CA ALA A 16 1.61 8.40 0.87
C ALA A 16 1.61 9.17 -0.46
N ARG A 17 1.07 10.41 -0.50
CA ARG A 17 1.19 11.26 -1.68
C ARG A 17 2.62 11.73 -1.88
N GLY A 18 3.36 12.01 -0.79
CA GLY A 18 4.79 12.29 -0.82
C GLY A 18 5.58 11.19 -1.53
N LEU A 19 5.26 9.92 -1.25
CA LEU A 19 5.90 8.76 -1.89
C LEU A 19 5.77 8.75 -3.42
N ASP A 20 4.68 9.30 -3.94
CA ASP A 20 4.38 9.33 -5.38
C ASP A 20 5.04 10.51 -6.11
N VAL A 21 5.09 11.67 -5.46
CA VAL A 21 5.48 12.93 -6.12
C VAL A 21 6.94 13.28 -5.91
N THR A 22 7.49 12.98 -4.74
CA THR A 22 8.82 13.42 -4.31
C THR A 22 9.94 12.89 -5.20
N PRO A 23 9.93 11.63 -5.69
CA PRO A 23 10.98 11.15 -6.59
C PRO A 23 11.15 12.00 -7.86
N LYS A 24 10.04 12.49 -8.44
CA LYS A 24 10.08 13.37 -9.62
C LYS A 24 10.68 14.74 -9.27
N SER A 25 10.36 15.28 -8.10
CA SER A 25 10.93 16.54 -7.62
C SER A 25 12.43 16.43 -7.37
N ILE A 26 12.89 15.34 -6.74
CA ILE A 26 14.32 15.04 -6.54
C ILE A 26 15.04 14.99 -7.88
N GLN A 27 14.50 14.28 -8.87
CA GLN A 27 15.10 14.19 -10.20
C GLN A 27 15.24 15.58 -10.84
N ARG A 28 14.20 16.42 -10.74
CA ARG A 28 14.23 17.79 -11.28
C ARG A 28 15.30 18.66 -10.63
N LEU A 29 15.46 18.58 -9.31
CA LEU A 29 16.50 19.33 -8.59
C LEU A 29 17.90 18.87 -9.01
N LYS A 30 18.12 17.55 -9.14
CA LYS A 30 19.38 17.00 -9.65
C LYS A 30 19.70 17.50 -11.05
N SER A 31 18.72 17.47 -11.96
CA SER A 31 18.88 17.97 -13.33
C SER A 31 19.13 19.48 -13.41
N ALA A 32 18.65 20.25 -12.44
CA ALA A 32 18.91 21.68 -12.32
C ALA A 32 20.26 22.02 -11.65
N GLY A 33 21.03 21.00 -11.23
CA GLY A 33 22.32 21.18 -10.56
C GLY A 33 22.23 21.42 -9.04
N ASP A 34 21.03 21.52 -8.47
CA ASP A 34 20.83 21.69 -7.03
C ASP A 34 20.88 20.33 -6.29
N LYS A 35 22.10 19.82 -6.15
CA LYS A 35 22.36 18.54 -5.48
C LYS A 35 22.11 18.59 -3.97
N LYS A 36 22.24 19.76 -3.34
CA LYS A 36 22.04 19.92 -1.89
C LYS A 36 20.58 19.76 -1.51
N SER A 37 19.69 20.50 -2.19
CA SER A 37 18.25 20.37 -1.96
C SER A 37 17.73 18.99 -2.35
N ALA A 38 18.28 18.39 -3.42
CA ALA A 38 17.92 17.03 -3.81
C ALA A 38 18.29 15.97 -2.75
N ALA A 39 19.42 16.14 -2.05
CA ALA A 39 19.84 15.23 -0.99
C ALA A 39 18.92 15.36 0.23
N LEU A 40 18.63 16.59 0.68
CA LEU A 40 17.70 16.83 1.78
C LEU A 40 16.30 16.26 1.48
N LEU A 41 15.81 16.45 0.26
CA LEU A 41 14.51 15.92 -0.14
C LEU A 41 14.49 14.38 -0.25
N GLN A 42 15.65 13.76 -0.48
CA GLN A 42 15.78 12.30 -0.42
C GLN A 42 15.64 11.78 1.01
N GLU A 43 16.21 12.46 2.00
CA GLU A 43 16.04 12.10 3.43
C GLU A 43 14.56 12.18 3.83
N ILE A 44 13.90 13.29 3.50
CA ILE A 44 12.45 13.45 3.73
C ILE A 44 11.66 12.32 3.07
N TYR A 45 12.00 11.93 1.85
CA TYR A 45 11.32 10.83 1.15
C TYR A 45 11.40 9.50 1.90
N GLU A 46 12.55 9.17 2.51
CA GLU A 46 12.69 7.95 3.31
C GLU A 46 11.84 8.03 4.58
N ASP A 47 11.79 9.21 5.23
CA ASP A 47 10.95 9.43 6.42
C ASP A 47 9.47 9.22 6.10
N GLU A 48 8.99 9.67 4.93
CA GLU A 48 7.59 9.46 4.52
C GLU A 48 7.20 7.97 4.44
N ILE A 49 8.13 7.07 4.10
CA ILE A 49 7.84 5.62 4.08
C ILE A 49 7.50 5.16 5.51
N THR A 50 8.32 5.58 6.48
CA THR A 50 8.12 5.23 7.89
C THR A 50 6.86 5.87 8.48
N HIS A 51 6.51 7.08 8.04
CA HIS A 51 5.28 7.76 8.44
C HIS A 51 4.03 7.03 7.95
N VAL A 52 4.02 6.58 6.68
CA VAL A 52 2.93 5.78 6.13
C VAL A 52 2.83 4.45 6.86
N GLU A 53 3.97 3.78 7.11
CA GLU A 53 4.01 2.51 7.83
C GLU A 53 3.41 2.64 9.24
N ALA A 54 3.84 3.66 9.99
CA ALA A 54 3.31 3.96 11.31
C ALA A 54 1.79 4.22 11.24
N GLY A 55 1.34 5.00 10.25
CA GLY A 55 -0.07 5.25 9.98
C GLY A 55 -0.87 3.96 9.80
N VAL A 56 -0.43 3.09 8.88
CA VAL A 56 -1.06 1.79 8.61
C VAL A 56 -1.11 0.92 9.87
N LYS A 57 0.00 0.83 10.60
CA LYS A 57 0.11 0.02 11.82
C LYS A 57 -0.88 0.47 12.89
N TRP A 58 -0.88 1.77 13.22
CA TRP A 58 -1.74 2.31 14.27
C TRP A 58 -3.22 2.30 13.86
N PHE A 59 -3.51 2.56 12.58
CA PHE A 59 -4.88 2.49 12.06
C PHE A 59 -5.46 1.08 12.20
N LYS A 60 -4.69 0.03 11.82
CA LYS A 60 -5.06 -1.38 12.03
C LYS A 60 -5.32 -1.69 13.50
N LEU A 61 -4.43 -1.26 14.39
CA LEU A 61 -4.56 -1.50 15.84
C LEU A 61 -5.81 -0.84 16.42
N LEU A 62 -6.11 0.41 16.06
CA LEU A 62 -7.30 1.11 16.53
C LEU A 62 -8.59 0.52 15.98
N CYS A 63 -8.61 0.11 14.71
CA CYS A 63 -9.76 -0.60 14.15
C CYS A 63 -10.01 -1.90 14.91
N LYS A 64 -8.95 -2.69 15.17
CA LYS A 64 -9.05 -3.92 15.96
C LYS A 64 -9.58 -3.66 17.37
N ALA A 65 -9.05 -2.68 18.08
CA ALA A 65 -9.48 -2.32 19.44
C ALA A 65 -10.95 -1.87 19.51
N ARG A 66 -11.49 -1.37 18.39
CA ARG A 66 -12.89 -0.90 18.27
C ARG A 66 -13.80 -1.89 17.54
N ASN A 67 -13.31 -3.08 17.22
CA ASN A 67 -14.03 -4.09 16.44
C ASN A 67 -14.57 -3.57 15.08
N LEU A 68 -13.75 -2.78 14.37
CA LEU A 68 -14.08 -2.21 13.07
C LEU A 68 -13.38 -2.98 11.93
N ASP A 69 -14.06 -3.11 10.80
CA ASP A 69 -13.43 -3.59 9.57
C ASP A 69 -12.43 -2.53 9.06
N THR A 70 -11.15 -2.88 9.02
CA THR A 70 -10.08 -1.90 8.80
C THR A 70 -10.14 -1.28 7.41
N ILE A 71 -10.31 -2.08 6.35
CA ILE A 71 -10.27 -1.58 4.97
C ILE A 71 -11.52 -0.74 4.65
N ASN A 72 -12.71 -1.20 5.03
CA ASN A 72 -13.93 -0.45 4.82
C ASN A 72 -13.92 0.86 5.62
N THR A 73 -13.45 0.82 6.87
CA THR A 73 -13.31 2.04 7.68
C THR A 73 -12.39 3.03 7.00
N PHE A 74 -11.23 2.60 6.50
CA PHE A 74 -10.32 3.48 5.76
C PHE A 74 -11.01 4.08 4.53
N HIS A 75 -11.62 3.26 3.68
CA HIS A 75 -12.29 3.75 2.47
C HIS A 75 -13.40 4.77 2.78
N ASP A 76 -14.20 4.52 3.81
CA ASP A 76 -15.28 5.42 4.21
C ASP A 76 -14.76 6.71 4.82
N THR A 77 -13.69 6.64 5.64
CA THR A 77 -13.01 7.82 6.16
C THR A 77 -12.43 8.66 5.02
N VAL A 78 -11.76 8.07 4.03
CA VAL A 78 -11.25 8.84 2.87
C VAL A 78 -12.39 9.49 2.10
N ARG A 79 -13.45 8.75 1.77
CA ARG A 79 -14.59 9.31 1.01
C ARG A 79 -15.31 10.45 1.74
N THR A 80 -15.34 10.41 3.06
CA THR A 80 -16.06 11.40 3.88
C THR A 80 -15.19 12.59 4.28
N LYS A 81 -13.87 12.41 4.41
CA LYS A 81 -12.95 13.43 4.95
C LYS A 81 -11.95 13.98 3.92
N PHE A 82 -11.73 13.30 2.80
CA PHE A 82 -10.82 13.75 1.74
C PHE A 82 -11.58 14.30 0.54
N ASN A 83 -11.15 15.46 0.04
CA ASN A 83 -11.83 16.14 -1.05
C ASN A 83 -11.32 15.66 -2.40
N GLY A 84 -11.96 14.62 -2.94
CA GLY A 84 -11.73 14.12 -4.31
C GLY A 84 -11.14 12.71 -4.36
N PRO A 85 -10.82 12.21 -5.56
CA PRO A 85 -10.19 10.90 -5.72
C PRO A 85 -8.70 10.93 -5.39
N LEU A 86 -8.15 9.78 -5.03
CA LEU A 86 -6.70 9.57 -4.98
C LEU A 86 -6.13 9.54 -6.41
N LYS A 87 -5.06 10.27 -6.66
CA LYS A 87 -4.55 10.51 -8.02
C LYS A 87 -3.30 9.67 -8.34
N PRO A 88 -3.31 8.85 -9.40
CA PRO A 88 -2.10 8.23 -9.93
C PRO A 88 -1.15 9.28 -10.54
N PRO A 89 0.10 8.90 -10.88
CA PRO A 89 0.73 7.59 -10.66
C PRO A 89 0.98 7.31 -9.18
N PHE A 90 0.91 6.03 -8.79
CA PHE A 90 1.25 5.58 -7.44
C PHE A 90 2.62 4.91 -7.44
N ASN A 91 3.44 5.22 -6.44
CA ASN A 91 4.69 4.51 -6.18
C ASN A 91 4.39 3.21 -5.43
N THR A 92 3.94 2.19 -6.16
CA THR A 92 3.52 0.90 -5.60
C THR A 92 4.61 0.26 -4.75
N VAL A 93 5.86 0.30 -5.21
CA VAL A 93 7.02 -0.26 -4.47
C VAL A 93 7.21 0.42 -3.11
N ALA A 94 7.17 1.75 -3.05
CA ALA A 94 7.34 2.47 -1.78
C ALA A 94 6.13 2.29 -0.85
N ARG A 95 4.91 2.31 -1.39
CA ARG A 95 3.68 2.07 -0.63
C ARG A 95 3.63 0.64 -0.07
N ASP A 96 4.07 -0.35 -0.84
CA ASP A 96 4.16 -1.75 -0.41
C ASP A 96 5.20 -1.94 0.71
N LYS A 97 6.35 -1.24 0.66
CA LYS A 97 7.32 -1.22 1.76
C LYS A 97 6.71 -0.72 3.07
N ALA A 98 5.81 0.26 3.00
CA ALA A 98 5.06 0.76 4.15
C ALA A 98 3.86 -0.12 4.56
N GLY A 99 3.65 -1.26 3.90
CA GLY A 99 2.48 -2.13 4.13
C GLY A 99 1.14 -1.53 3.68
N PHE A 100 1.18 -0.49 2.84
CA PHE A 100 0.03 0.22 2.28
C PHE A 100 -0.26 -0.28 0.87
N THR A 101 -0.79 -1.50 0.78
CA THR A 101 -1.00 -2.23 -0.48
C THR A 101 -2.11 -1.64 -1.34
N GLU A 102 -2.22 -2.10 -2.59
CA GLU A 102 -3.22 -1.65 -3.58
C GLU A 102 -4.68 -1.69 -3.09
N GLU A 103 -5.03 -2.64 -2.21
CA GLU A 103 -6.40 -2.78 -1.67
C GLU A 103 -6.87 -1.54 -0.91
N TRP A 104 -5.92 -0.76 -0.37
CA TRP A 104 -6.22 0.46 0.37
C TRP A 104 -6.64 1.59 -0.56
N TYR A 105 -5.90 1.82 -1.64
CA TYR A 105 -6.02 3.08 -2.40
C TYR A 105 -6.58 2.94 -3.81
N LEU A 106 -6.45 1.79 -4.49
CA LEU A 106 -7.00 1.63 -5.85
C LEU A 106 -8.53 1.83 -5.91
N PRO A 107 -9.33 1.35 -4.93
CA PRO A 107 -10.78 1.60 -4.92
C PRO A 107 -11.18 3.07 -4.77
N LEU A 108 -10.24 3.97 -4.49
CA LEU A 108 -10.46 5.39 -4.19
C LEU A 108 -10.01 6.32 -5.34
N VAL A 109 -9.59 5.77 -6.49
CA VAL A 109 -9.15 6.53 -7.68
C VAL A 109 -10.29 7.22 -8.40
N ARG A 110 -11.53 6.81 -8.16
CA ARG A 110 -12.73 7.44 -8.74
C ARG A 110 -13.61 7.96 -7.63
N LYS A 111 -14.18 9.14 -7.85
CA LYS A 111 -15.21 9.67 -6.95
C LYS A 111 -16.46 8.81 -7.14
N LYS A 112 -17.05 8.30 -6.07
CA LYS A 112 -18.37 7.68 -6.16
C LYS A 112 -19.35 8.78 -6.53
N ASP A 113 -20.05 8.63 -7.65
CA ASP A 113 -21.07 9.59 -8.07
C ASP A 113 -22.11 9.70 -6.94
N ARG A 114 -22.37 10.93 -6.50
CA ARG A 114 -23.41 11.19 -5.49
C ARG A 114 -24.77 11.08 -6.16
N GLY A 115 -25.24 9.86 -6.41
CA GLY A 115 -26.55 9.58 -6.99
C GLY A 115 -26.59 8.26 -7.76
N GLY A 116 -26.88 7.15 -7.07
CA GLY A 116 -27.08 5.85 -7.72
C GLY A 116 -27.26 4.74 -6.69
N ALA A 117 -28.50 4.40 -6.39
CA ALA A 117 -28.84 3.19 -5.66
C ALA A 117 -28.35 1.97 -6.47
N GLY A 118 -27.52 1.13 -5.85
CA GLY A 118 -27.17 -0.20 -6.38
C GLY A 118 -25.69 -0.47 -6.54
N GLN A 119 -25.02 -0.95 -5.49
CA GLN A 119 -23.75 -1.70 -5.62
C GLN A 119 -23.64 -2.78 -4.54
N THR A 120 -24.37 -3.89 -4.72
CA THR A 120 -24.15 -5.16 -4.01
C THR A 120 -23.21 -6.12 -4.78
N LYS A 121 -22.63 -5.70 -5.91
CA LYS A 121 -21.89 -6.62 -6.81
C LYS A 121 -20.35 -6.57 -6.71
N ASN A 122 -19.74 -5.58 -6.06
CA ASN A 122 -18.28 -5.45 -6.04
C ASN A 122 -17.55 -6.30 -4.98
N GLN A 123 -18.25 -6.80 -3.96
CA GLN A 123 -17.60 -7.59 -2.90
C GLN A 123 -17.26 -9.02 -3.34
N ALA A 124 -17.99 -9.56 -4.32
CA ALA A 124 -17.70 -10.88 -4.89
C ALA A 124 -16.44 -10.84 -5.78
N GLN A 125 -16.30 -9.81 -6.60
CA GLN A 125 -15.20 -9.73 -7.59
C GLN A 125 -13.83 -9.45 -6.94
N ILE A 126 -13.80 -8.67 -5.84
CA ILE A 126 -12.57 -8.46 -5.06
C ILE A 126 -12.17 -9.75 -4.33
N LYS A 127 -13.12 -10.53 -3.80
CA LYS A 127 -12.83 -11.84 -3.19
C LYS A 127 -12.24 -12.83 -4.19
N THR A 128 -12.69 -12.84 -5.44
CA THR A 128 -12.14 -13.69 -6.51
C THR A 128 -10.68 -13.33 -6.80
N VAL A 129 -10.38 -12.05 -7.04
CA VAL A 129 -9.01 -11.60 -7.35
C VAL A 129 -8.02 -11.83 -6.19
N VAL A 130 -8.47 -11.63 -4.94
CA VAL A 130 -7.64 -11.89 -3.75
C VAL A 130 -7.42 -13.40 -3.54
N SER A 131 -8.40 -14.23 -3.87
CA SER A 131 -8.26 -15.69 -3.81
C SER A 131 -7.30 -16.19 -4.88
N ASP A 132 -7.40 -15.69 -6.10
CA ASP A 132 -6.54 -16.07 -7.24
C ASP A 132 -5.07 -15.71 -6.99
N LYS A 133 -4.79 -14.52 -6.42
CA LYS A 133 -3.43 -14.15 -6.00
C LYS A 133 -2.89 -15.04 -4.88
N LYS A 134 -3.71 -15.50 -3.94
CA LYS A 134 -3.28 -16.44 -2.88
C LYS A 134 -2.99 -17.85 -3.40
N VAL A 135 -3.73 -18.31 -4.41
CA VAL A 135 -3.48 -19.61 -5.06
C VAL A 135 -2.13 -19.57 -5.79
N CYS A 136 -1.89 -18.54 -6.59
CA CYS A 136 -0.63 -18.36 -7.32
C CYS A 136 0.60 -18.29 -6.38
N GLN A 137 0.48 -17.63 -5.22
CA GLN A 137 1.56 -17.59 -4.23
C GLN A 137 1.81 -18.94 -3.53
N ARG A 138 0.79 -19.78 -3.34
CA ARG A 138 0.95 -21.12 -2.75
C ARG A 138 1.64 -22.07 -3.73
N GLU A 139 1.24 -22.06 -4.99
CA GLU A 139 1.85 -22.88 -6.04
C GLU A 139 3.33 -22.51 -6.28
N ALA A 140 3.66 -21.22 -6.25
CA ALA A 140 5.04 -20.75 -6.34
C ALA A 140 5.90 -21.27 -5.17
N LYS A 141 5.34 -21.29 -3.95
CA LYS A 141 6.04 -21.75 -2.74
C LYS A 141 6.26 -23.27 -2.71
N GLU A 142 5.34 -24.02 -3.31
CA GLU A 142 5.44 -25.49 -3.43
C GLU A 142 6.45 -25.92 -4.50
N LYS A 143 6.53 -25.19 -5.63
CA LYS A 143 7.55 -25.39 -6.67
C LYS A 143 8.97 -25.12 -6.16
N ILE A 144 9.16 -24.10 -5.33
CA ILE A 144 10.46 -23.81 -4.69
C ILE A 144 10.85 -24.94 -3.72
N ARG A 145 9.90 -25.53 -2.99
CA ARG A 145 10.14 -26.66 -2.09
C ARG A 145 10.49 -27.96 -2.84
N ALA A 146 9.89 -28.19 -4.01
CA ALA A 146 10.19 -29.36 -4.84
C ALA A 146 11.57 -29.30 -5.51
N ALA A 147 12.07 -28.09 -5.79
CA ALA A 147 13.39 -27.88 -6.40
C ALA A 147 14.58 -28.00 -5.42
N GLY A 148 14.31 -28.12 -4.11
CA GLY A 148 15.34 -28.15 -3.06
C GLY A 148 15.73 -29.55 -2.54
N ALA A 149 15.28 -30.63 -3.19
CA ALA A 149 15.58 -32.00 -2.77
C ALA A 149 16.53 -32.69 -3.77
N GLU A 150 17.84 -32.52 -3.56
CA GLU A 150 18.88 -33.33 -4.22
C GLU A 150 19.17 -34.58 -3.37
N PRO A 151 19.20 -35.80 -3.95
CA PRO A 151 19.58 -37.01 -3.23
C PRO A 151 21.11 -37.14 -3.18
N HIS A 152 21.68 -37.07 -1.98
CA HIS A 152 23.09 -37.33 -1.72
C HIS A 152 23.38 -38.83 -1.93
N GLN A 153 23.99 -39.18 -3.07
CA GLN A 153 24.53 -40.53 -3.28
C GLN A 153 25.94 -40.62 -2.71
N GLU A 154 26.06 -41.42 -1.64
CA GLU A 154 27.31 -41.80 -1.01
C GLU A 154 28.01 -42.87 -1.88
N LYS A 155 29.16 -42.52 -2.45
CA LYS A 155 30.12 -43.47 -3.03
C LYS A 155 31.30 -43.58 -2.09
N HIS A 156 31.40 -44.69 -1.36
CA HIS A 156 32.66 -45.12 -0.78
C HIS A 156 33.04 -46.47 -1.38
N ALA A 157 34.13 -46.44 -2.14
CA ALA A 157 34.89 -47.61 -2.58
C ALA A 157 36.31 -47.47 -2.04
N SER A 158 36.85 -48.62 -1.63
CA SER A 158 38.18 -48.90 -1.06
C SER A 158 38.33 -48.69 0.44
#